data_AF-A0A4R8MZN4-F1
#
_entry.id   AF-A0A4R8MZN4-F1
#
_cell.length_a   1.000
_cell.length_b   1.000
_cell.length_c   1.000
_cell.angle_alpha   90.00
_cell.angle_beta   90.00
_cell.angle_gamma   90.00
#
_symmetry.space_group_name_H-M   'P 1'
#
loop_
_entity.id
_entity.type
_entity.pdbx_description
1 polymer ?
#
loop_
_entity_poly.entity_id
_entity_poly.type
_entity_poly.pdbx_seq_one_letter_code
_entity_poly.pdbx_strand_id
1 'polypeptide(L)'
;MKKKFLLLTFLLWNCGSLTIKPPIYKPISEVNYNGNWTVKIVNAGFTKEVENHWWGDKYYQIVITVKNNSDKYRFLNLDNYKLTKFNFDYIMKRNPEIFAAYSKNPESFDLNEFFNQKNMISLKLRILKSVEIPNDTYGGKPIFPTGKFKNENVVSAALIAGDYGAPGSGPVQDSDNSTGWMAPGETKILKVNFSVIDGLPLHAVVIPEIFESILEINHSEVK
;
A
#
# COMPACT_ATOMS: atom_id res chain seq x y z
N MET A 1 -70.28 6.34 -10.89
CA MET A 1 -69.85 5.37 -9.87
C MET A 1 -68.46 4.86 -10.25
N LYS A 2 -67.44 5.15 -9.42
CA LYS A 2 -66.10 4.51 -9.27
C LYS A 2 -65.31 4.24 -10.59
N LYS A 3 -64.50 5.18 -11.10
CA LYS A 3 -63.07 5.42 -10.73
C LYS A 3 -62.39 4.20 -10.09
N LYS A 4 -61.55 3.48 -10.85
CA LYS A 4 -60.39 2.68 -10.39
C LYS A 4 -59.72 2.00 -11.59
N PHE A 5 -58.84 2.72 -12.30
CA PHE A 5 -57.89 2.10 -13.22
C PHE A 5 -56.66 2.98 -13.39
N LEU A 6 -55.95 3.26 -12.29
CA LEU A 6 -54.66 3.93 -12.35
C LEU A 6 -53.95 3.80 -11.01
N LEU A 7 -53.47 2.60 -10.68
CA LEU A 7 -52.57 2.42 -9.54
C LEU A 7 -51.78 1.10 -9.64
N LEU A 8 -51.09 0.83 -10.76
CA LEU A 8 -50.21 -0.34 -10.83
C LEU A 8 -48.96 -0.16 -11.72
N THR A 9 -48.48 1.07 -11.90
CA THR A 9 -47.26 1.34 -12.70
C THR A 9 -46.19 2.16 -11.98
N PHE A 10 -46.38 2.48 -10.69
CA PHE A 10 -45.44 3.34 -9.94
C PHE A 10 -44.54 2.61 -8.91
N LEU A 11 -44.49 1.28 -8.92
CA LEU A 11 -43.68 0.50 -7.95
C LEU A 11 -42.36 -0.07 -8.50
N LEU A 12 -42.00 0.18 -9.76
CA LEU A 12 -40.78 -0.38 -10.37
C LEU A 12 -39.62 0.62 -10.54
N TRP A 13 -39.74 1.86 -10.05
CA TRP A 13 -38.75 2.92 -10.31
C TRP A 13 -37.96 3.42 -9.11
N ASN A 14 -38.06 2.76 -7.95
CA ASN A 14 -37.21 3.07 -6.79
C ASN A 14 -36.39 1.86 -6.33
N CYS A 15 -35.85 1.07 -7.27
CA CYS A 15 -34.56 0.44 -7.03
C CYS A 15 -33.48 1.51 -7.24
N GLY A 16 -33.43 2.49 -6.34
CA GLY A 16 -32.21 3.28 -6.20
C GLY A 16 -31.11 2.28 -5.88
N SER A 17 -30.08 2.23 -6.73
CA SER A 17 -28.91 1.42 -6.45
C SER A 17 -28.43 1.80 -5.05
N LEU A 18 -28.48 0.85 -4.11
CA LEU A 18 -27.70 0.95 -2.89
C LEU A 18 -26.24 0.96 -3.35
N THR A 19 -25.70 2.16 -3.55
CA THR A 19 -24.29 2.35 -3.86
C THR A 19 -23.54 2.03 -2.58
N ILE A 20 -23.17 0.76 -2.42
CA ILE A 20 -22.39 0.29 -1.28
C ILE A 20 -21.05 1.00 -1.35
N LYS A 21 -20.79 1.90 -0.40
CA LYS A 21 -19.48 2.52 -0.28
C LYS A 21 -18.45 1.45 0.03
N PRO A 22 -17.28 1.47 -0.62
CA PRO A 22 -16.20 0.55 -0.30
C PRO A 22 -15.79 0.65 1.18
N PRO A 23 -15.40 -0.48 1.81
CA PRO A 23 -15.03 -0.48 3.22
C PRO A 23 -13.77 0.35 3.48
N ILE A 24 -13.79 1.10 4.57
CA ILE A 24 -12.61 1.75 5.15
C ILE A 24 -12.05 0.83 6.22
N TYR A 25 -10.73 0.77 6.35
CA TYR A 25 -10.03 -0.11 7.29
C TYR A 25 -9.25 0.69 8.32
N LYS A 26 -9.18 0.15 9.54
CA LYS A 26 -8.39 0.72 10.63
C LYS A 26 -7.46 -0.33 11.23
N PRO A 27 -6.29 0.06 11.76
CA PRO A 27 -5.43 -0.85 12.50
C PRO A 27 -6.08 -1.25 13.83
N ILE A 28 -6.06 -2.55 14.14
CA ILE A 28 -6.42 -3.08 15.48
C ILE A 28 -5.21 -3.46 16.32
N SER A 29 -4.08 -3.67 15.64
CA SER A 29 -2.79 -3.88 16.28
C SER A 29 -1.70 -3.36 15.37
N GLU A 30 -0.67 -2.78 15.97
CA GLU A 30 0.52 -2.31 15.28
C GLU A 30 1.75 -2.74 16.09
N VAL A 31 2.75 -3.29 15.40
CA VAL A 31 4.00 -3.74 16.01
C VAL A 31 5.15 -3.15 15.20
N ASN A 32 6.06 -2.46 15.89
CA ASN A 32 7.33 -1.99 15.33
C ASN A 32 8.44 -2.91 15.84
N TYR A 33 9.10 -3.64 14.94
CA TYR A 33 10.12 -4.64 15.29
C TYR A 33 11.53 -4.05 15.38
N ASN A 34 11.79 -3.01 14.60
CA ASN A 34 13.09 -2.36 14.52
C ASN A 34 13.04 -1.02 15.27
N GLY A 35 13.90 -0.84 16.28
CA GLY A 35 13.99 0.41 17.04
C GLY A 35 14.37 1.64 16.22
N ASN A 36 14.95 1.45 15.04
CA ASN A 36 15.34 2.53 14.13
C ASN A 36 14.16 3.18 13.41
N TRP A 37 13.02 2.50 13.34
CA TRP A 37 11.85 2.96 12.60
C TRP A 37 10.62 2.97 13.51
N THR A 38 9.78 4.00 13.36
CA THR A 38 8.40 3.93 13.84
C THR A 38 7.48 4.17 12.66
N VAL A 39 6.61 3.20 12.41
CA VAL A 39 5.59 3.23 11.38
C VAL A 39 4.22 3.17 12.06
N LYS A 40 3.27 3.95 11.53
CA LYS A 40 1.86 3.97 11.95
C LYS A 40 0.97 4.09 10.74
N ILE A 41 -0.15 3.38 10.72
CA ILE A 41 -1.19 3.53 9.71
C ILE A 41 -2.10 4.69 10.11
N VAL A 42 -2.20 5.67 9.23
CA VAL A 42 -3.10 6.82 9.36
C VAL A 42 -4.44 6.52 8.75
N ASN A 43 -4.45 5.88 7.56
CA ASN A 43 -5.66 5.54 6.82
C ASN A 43 -5.40 4.34 5.90
N ALA A 44 -6.42 3.52 5.65
CA ALA A 44 -6.37 2.42 4.71
C ALA A 44 -7.74 2.24 4.05
N GLY A 45 -7.81 2.29 2.71
CA GLY A 45 -9.09 2.09 2.04
C GLY A 45 -9.05 2.23 0.54
N PHE A 46 -10.20 1.98 -0.08
CA PHE A 46 -10.44 2.15 -1.50
C PHE A 46 -10.24 3.61 -1.94
N THR A 47 -9.66 3.79 -3.11
CA THR A 47 -9.58 5.09 -3.77
C THR A 47 -10.47 5.17 -4.99
N LYS A 48 -10.36 4.21 -5.92
CA LYS A 48 -11.11 4.16 -7.17
C LYS A 48 -11.00 2.78 -7.84
N GLU A 49 -11.81 2.56 -8.87
CA GLU A 49 -11.73 1.39 -9.74
C GLU A 49 -10.49 1.42 -10.66
N VAL A 50 -10.06 0.24 -11.08
CA VAL A 50 -9.02 0.05 -12.09
C VAL A 50 -9.67 0.14 -13.48
N GLU A 51 -9.85 1.37 -13.99
CA GLU A 51 -10.51 1.67 -15.30
C GLU A 51 -9.70 1.20 -16.52
N ASN A 52 -9.48 -0.11 -16.68
CA ASN A 52 -8.60 -0.75 -17.68
C ASN A 52 -7.09 -0.51 -17.46
N HIS A 53 -6.68 -0.30 -16.19
CA HIS A 53 -5.30 0.09 -15.85
C HIS A 53 -4.62 -0.89 -14.88
N TRP A 54 -3.96 -1.92 -15.43
CA TRP A 54 -3.02 -2.82 -14.73
C TRP A 54 -3.53 -3.58 -13.50
N TRP A 55 -3.49 -4.92 -13.59
CA TRP A 55 -3.64 -5.96 -12.57
C TRP A 55 -4.68 -5.75 -11.47
N GLY A 56 -5.74 -6.56 -11.40
CA GLY A 56 -6.77 -6.46 -10.35
C GLY A 56 -7.88 -5.46 -10.70
N ASP A 57 -8.78 -5.21 -9.73
CA ASP A 57 -10.05 -4.54 -9.97
C ASP A 57 -10.13 -3.16 -9.32
N LYS A 58 -9.47 -2.98 -8.16
CA LYS A 58 -9.59 -1.77 -7.32
C LYS A 58 -8.23 -1.26 -6.88
N TYR A 59 -8.10 0.06 -6.77
CA TYR A 59 -6.98 0.67 -6.08
C TYR A 59 -7.31 0.92 -4.61
N TYR A 60 -6.39 0.52 -3.73
CA TYR A 60 -6.40 0.84 -2.31
C TYR A 60 -5.17 1.67 -1.97
N GLN A 61 -5.35 2.66 -1.10
CA GLN A 61 -4.27 3.47 -0.56
C GLN A 61 -4.10 3.18 0.93
N ILE A 62 -2.85 2.95 1.32
CA ILE A 62 -2.41 2.89 2.71
C ILE A 62 -1.59 4.15 2.98
N VAL A 63 -2.11 5.01 3.83
CA VAL A 63 -1.40 6.20 4.31
C VAL A 63 -0.67 5.82 5.59
N ILE A 64 0.65 5.91 5.56
CA ILE A 64 1.50 5.62 6.72
C ILE A 64 2.30 6.85 7.15
N THR A 65 2.49 7.01 8.45
CA THR A 65 3.51 7.90 9.00
C THR A 65 4.74 7.08 9.31
N VAL A 66 5.90 7.51 8.85
CA VAL A 66 7.19 6.88 9.16
C VAL A 66 8.12 7.89 9.81
N LYS A 67 8.78 7.46 10.89
CA LYS A 67 9.80 8.24 11.60
C LYS A 67 11.11 7.46 11.66
N ASN A 68 12.21 8.13 11.34
CA ASN A 68 13.55 7.63 11.61
C ASN A 68 13.92 7.96 13.06
N ASN A 69 14.05 6.93 13.89
CA ASN A 69 14.46 7.07 15.30
C ASN A 69 15.96 6.90 15.52
N SER A 70 16.73 6.61 14.47
CA SER A 70 18.18 6.50 14.55
C SER A 70 18.84 7.88 14.59
N ASP A 71 20.07 7.89 15.09
CA ASP A 71 21.04 8.98 14.98
C ASP A 71 21.70 9.09 13.59
N LYS A 72 21.44 8.14 12.68
CA LYS A 72 21.93 8.13 11.30
C LYS A 72 20.85 8.51 10.29
N TYR A 73 21.27 9.05 9.16
CA TYR A 73 20.47 9.05 7.94
C TYR A 73 20.23 7.60 7.53
N ARG A 74 18.95 7.24 7.37
CA ARG A 74 18.55 5.91 6.90
C ARG A 74 17.72 6.04 5.64
N PHE A 75 17.79 5.05 4.78
CA PHE A 75 17.01 5.02 3.55
C PHE A 75 15.83 4.06 3.76
N LEU A 76 14.61 4.47 3.44
CA LEU A 76 13.48 3.54 3.43
C LEU A 76 12.95 3.40 2.00
N ASN A 77 13.27 2.27 1.38
CA ASN A 77 12.61 1.77 0.18
C ASN A 77 11.44 0.88 0.59
N LEU A 78 10.26 1.11 0.02
CA LEU A 78 9.10 0.23 0.23
C LEU A 78 8.93 -0.75 -0.94
N ASP A 79 9.74 -0.60 -2.00
CA ASP A 79 9.78 -1.50 -3.14
C ASP A 79 10.83 -2.61 -2.95
N ASN A 80 10.74 -3.67 -3.77
CA ASN A 80 11.65 -4.82 -3.73
C ASN A 80 12.80 -4.73 -4.75
N TYR A 81 13.04 -3.53 -5.28
CA TYR A 81 14.18 -3.26 -6.14
C TYR A 81 15.50 -3.31 -5.36
N LYS A 82 16.44 -4.14 -5.83
CA LYS A 82 17.79 -4.23 -5.28
C LYS A 82 18.58 -2.96 -5.60
N LEU A 83 18.89 -2.18 -4.56
CA LEU A 83 19.68 -0.96 -4.70
C LEU A 83 21.16 -1.28 -4.86
N THR A 84 21.79 -0.61 -5.82
CA THR A 84 23.22 -0.73 -6.13
C THR A 84 23.93 0.60 -5.98
N LYS A 85 25.25 0.62 -6.16
CA LYS A 85 26.03 1.86 -6.21
C LYS A 85 25.51 2.84 -7.26
N PHE A 86 25.06 2.34 -8.41
CA PHE A 86 24.44 3.19 -9.44
C PHE A 86 23.23 3.95 -8.89
N ASN A 87 22.36 3.27 -8.13
CA ASN A 87 21.19 3.91 -7.52
C ASN A 87 21.61 4.93 -6.46
N PHE A 88 22.62 4.61 -5.63
CA PHE A 88 23.18 5.53 -4.66
C PHE A 88 23.67 6.82 -5.32
N ASP A 89 24.55 6.70 -6.33
CA ASP A 89 25.14 7.84 -7.04
C ASP A 89 24.06 8.67 -7.74
N TYR A 90 23.08 8.01 -8.34
CA TYR A 90 21.92 8.66 -8.96
C TYR A 90 21.10 9.47 -7.96
N ILE A 91 20.76 8.87 -6.81
CA ILE A 91 20.00 9.54 -5.74
C ILE A 91 20.78 10.72 -5.19
N MET A 92 22.07 10.56 -4.91
CA MET A 92 22.92 11.63 -4.42
C MET A 92 23.01 12.80 -5.41
N LYS A 93 23.20 12.52 -6.70
CA LYS A 93 23.21 13.55 -7.75
C LYS A 93 21.91 14.36 -7.81
N ARG A 94 20.77 13.72 -7.52
CA ARG A 94 19.44 14.37 -7.56
C ARG A 94 19.05 15.07 -6.26
N ASN A 95 19.81 14.88 -5.18
CA ASN A 95 19.52 15.47 -3.86
C ASN A 95 20.77 16.19 -3.32
N PRO A 96 21.07 17.42 -3.81
CA PRO A 96 22.29 18.14 -3.46
C PRO A 96 22.48 18.36 -1.95
N GLU A 97 21.40 18.57 -1.21
CA GLU A 97 21.44 18.76 0.25
C GLU A 97 21.86 17.48 0.99
N ILE A 98 21.26 16.34 0.61
CA ILE A 98 21.65 15.04 1.15
C ILE A 98 23.09 14.70 0.76
N PHE A 99 23.49 14.99 -0.48
CA PHE A 99 24.86 14.78 -0.93
C PHE A 99 25.87 15.65 -0.18
N ALA A 100 25.52 16.91 0.12
CA ALA A 100 26.35 17.79 0.94
C ALA A 100 26.51 17.27 2.37
N ALA A 101 25.41 16.77 2.98
CA ALA A 101 25.46 16.13 4.30
C ALA A 101 26.35 14.88 4.29
N TYR A 102 26.18 14.01 3.28
CA TYR A 102 27.00 12.82 3.10
C TYR A 102 28.49 13.16 2.89
N SER A 103 28.80 14.13 2.03
CA SER A 103 30.19 14.54 1.74
C SER A 103 30.90 15.09 2.97
N LYS A 104 30.16 15.73 3.89
CA LYS A 104 30.70 16.27 5.14
C LYS A 104 30.94 15.19 6.19
N ASN A 105 30.03 14.22 6.30
CA ASN A 105 30.12 13.14 7.29
C ASN A 105 29.50 11.82 6.78
N PRO A 106 30.24 11.01 6.01
CA PRO A 106 29.73 9.77 5.43
C PRO A 106 29.24 8.77 6.48
N GLU A 107 29.89 8.71 7.64
CA GLU A 107 29.56 7.78 8.74
C GLU A 107 28.17 8.03 9.37
N SER A 108 27.61 9.22 9.13
CA SER A 108 26.24 9.56 9.53
C SER A 108 25.18 8.88 8.67
N PHE A 109 25.55 8.15 7.62
CA PHE A 109 24.62 7.43 6.74
C PHE A 109 24.73 5.92 6.97
N ASP A 110 23.59 5.23 7.12
CA ASP A 110 23.55 3.76 7.16
C ASP A 110 23.55 3.18 5.74
N LEU A 111 24.74 3.09 5.15
CA LEU A 111 24.92 2.50 3.81
C LEU A 111 24.65 1.00 3.79
N ASN A 112 24.85 0.30 4.92
CA ASN A 112 24.56 -1.13 4.99
C ASN A 112 23.06 -1.36 4.85
N GLU A 113 22.24 -0.58 5.56
CA GLU A 113 20.80 -0.60 5.35
C GLU A 113 20.46 -0.25 3.91
N PHE A 114 21.05 0.78 3.29
CA PHE A 114 20.78 1.12 1.88
C PHE A 114 21.02 -0.05 0.90
N PHE A 115 22.14 -0.77 1.01
CA PHE A 115 22.50 -1.81 0.03
C PHE A 115 21.83 -3.18 0.31
N ASN A 116 21.37 -3.43 1.54
CA ASN A 116 20.87 -4.73 1.97
C ASN A 116 19.38 -4.73 2.36
N GLN A 117 18.57 -3.83 1.79
CA GLN A 117 17.15 -3.71 2.13
C GLN A 117 16.33 -4.94 1.74
N LYS A 118 15.37 -5.28 2.60
CA LYS A 118 14.33 -6.29 2.37
C LYS A 118 12.92 -5.74 2.63
N ASN A 119 12.77 -4.42 2.61
CA ASN A 119 11.67 -3.70 3.23
C ASN A 119 10.43 -3.57 2.33
N MET A 120 10.16 -4.58 1.49
CA MET A 120 9.02 -4.53 0.58
C MET A 120 7.71 -4.46 1.35
N ILE A 121 7.00 -3.34 1.23
CA ILE A 121 5.69 -3.23 1.85
C ILE A 121 4.72 -4.20 1.17
N SER A 122 3.93 -4.89 1.98
CA SER A 122 2.94 -5.84 1.49
C SER A 122 1.59 -5.58 2.14
N LEU A 123 0.59 -5.31 1.31
CA LEU A 123 -0.81 -5.33 1.70
C LEU A 123 -1.36 -6.75 1.50
N LYS A 124 -1.82 -7.37 2.58
CA LYS A 124 -2.40 -8.73 2.58
C LYS A 124 -3.92 -8.64 2.61
N LEU A 125 -4.56 -9.40 1.73
CA LEU A 125 -6.01 -9.60 1.72
C LEU A 125 -6.33 -11.04 2.13
N ARG A 126 -7.40 -11.24 2.91
CA ARG A 126 -7.84 -12.58 3.32
C ARG A 126 -8.54 -13.26 2.15
N ILE A 127 -8.12 -14.48 1.83
CA ILE A 127 -8.76 -15.28 0.77
C ILE A 127 -10.11 -15.80 1.27
N LEU A 128 -11.17 -15.52 0.50
CA LEU A 128 -12.51 -16.08 0.71
C LEU A 128 -12.78 -17.18 -0.33
N LYS A 129 -13.49 -18.24 0.06
CA LYS A 129 -13.77 -19.39 -0.83
C LYS A 129 -14.52 -19.03 -2.11
N SER A 130 -15.25 -17.90 -2.11
CA SER A 130 -16.12 -17.47 -3.20
C SER A 130 -15.44 -16.54 -4.21
N VAL A 131 -14.17 -16.17 -4.00
CA VAL A 131 -13.46 -15.22 -4.86
C VAL A 131 -12.29 -15.96 -5.51
N GLU A 132 -12.27 -15.92 -6.84
CA GLU A 132 -11.17 -16.48 -7.63
C GLU A 132 -9.95 -15.55 -7.55
N ILE A 133 -8.76 -16.14 -7.38
CA ILE A 133 -7.50 -15.38 -7.38
C ILE A 133 -6.92 -15.43 -8.79
N PRO A 134 -6.72 -14.28 -9.46
CA PRO A 134 -6.10 -14.25 -10.78
C PRO A 134 -4.73 -14.93 -10.79
N ASN A 135 -4.43 -15.64 -11.87
CA ASN A 135 -3.17 -16.37 -12.05
C ASN A 135 -2.15 -15.62 -12.92
N ASP A 136 -2.38 -14.32 -13.16
CA ASP A 136 -1.49 -13.48 -13.96
C ASP A 136 -0.06 -13.48 -13.39
N THR A 137 0.91 -13.38 -14.30
CA THR A 137 2.32 -13.30 -13.94
C THR A 137 3.02 -12.11 -14.60
N TYR A 138 4.03 -11.58 -13.91
CA TYR A 138 4.95 -10.57 -14.43
C TYR A 138 6.38 -11.03 -14.16
N GLY A 139 7.22 -11.06 -15.22
CA GLY A 139 8.58 -11.60 -15.10
C GLY A 139 8.64 -13.06 -14.62
N GLY A 140 7.60 -13.85 -14.92
CA GLY A 140 7.48 -15.26 -14.49
C GLY A 140 7.09 -15.45 -13.02
N LYS A 141 6.72 -14.39 -12.30
CA LYS A 141 6.26 -14.44 -10.91
C LYS A 141 4.77 -14.07 -10.82
N PRO A 142 3.99 -14.67 -9.91
CA PRO A 142 2.61 -14.26 -9.68
C PRO A 142 2.52 -12.78 -9.29
N ILE A 143 1.58 -12.06 -9.89
CA ILE A 143 1.29 -10.67 -9.51
C ILE A 143 0.59 -10.62 -8.16
N PHE A 144 -0.31 -11.59 -7.92
CA PHE A 144 -1.03 -11.76 -6.66
C PHE A 144 -0.55 -13.04 -5.95
N PRO A 145 0.63 -13.03 -5.31
CA PRO A 145 1.16 -14.22 -4.65
C PRO A 145 0.33 -14.58 -3.42
N THR A 146 -0.12 -15.83 -3.37
CA THR A 146 -0.85 -16.42 -2.25
C THR A 146 0.10 -17.00 -1.20
N GLY A 147 -0.33 -17.02 0.07
CA GLY A 147 0.44 -17.64 1.15
C GLY A 147 -0.33 -17.70 2.46
N LYS A 148 0.43 -17.85 3.55
CA LYS A 148 -0.07 -17.85 4.92
C LYS A 148 0.45 -16.63 5.66
N PHE A 149 -0.42 -16.01 6.46
CA PHE A 149 -0.02 -14.99 7.43
C PHE A 149 -0.85 -15.19 8.71
N LYS A 150 -0.18 -15.38 9.85
CA LYS A 150 -0.81 -15.69 11.15
C LYS A 150 -1.97 -16.69 11.08
N ASN A 151 -1.72 -17.83 10.43
CA ASN A 151 -2.66 -18.93 10.18
C ASN A 151 -3.78 -18.67 9.15
N GLU A 152 -3.93 -17.45 8.66
CA GLU A 152 -4.90 -17.12 7.62
C GLU A 152 -4.32 -17.34 6.22
N ASN A 153 -5.16 -17.82 5.29
CA ASN A 153 -4.83 -17.84 3.86
C ASN A 153 -4.97 -16.41 3.34
N VAL A 154 -3.89 -15.88 2.78
CA VAL A 154 -3.84 -14.51 2.27
C VAL A 154 -3.32 -14.47 0.86
N VAL A 155 -3.69 -13.42 0.14
CA VAL A 155 -3.10 -13.01 -1.12
C VAL A 155 -2.49 -11.63 -0.95
N SER A 156 -1.33 -11.39 -1.56
CA SER A 156 -0.69 -10.07 -1.51
C SER A 156 -1.18 -9.21 -2.66
N ALA A 157 -1.51 -7.96 -2.37
CA ALA A 157 -1.85 -6.96 -3.39
C ALA A 157 -0.61 -6.60 -4.24
N ALA A 158 -0.86 -6.11 -5.45
CA ALA A 158 0.20 -5.63 -6.33
C ALA A 158 0.56 -4.18 -5.95
N LEU A 159 1.81 -3.92 -5.59
CA LEU A 159 2.31 -2.56 -5.33
C LEU A 159 2.37 -1.77 -6.66
N ILE A 160 1.73 -0.60 -6.70
CA ILE A 160 1.73 0.28 -7.88
C ILE A 160 3.02 1.07 -7.93
N ALA A 161 3.58 1.32 -9.13
CA ALA A 161 4.83 2.04 -9.33
C ALA A 161 6.03 1.45 -8.55
N GLY A 162 6.02 0.13 -8.34
CA GLY A 162 7.14 -0.67 -7.83
C GLY A 162 7.46 -1.87 -8.74
N ASP A 163 7.88 -2.98 -8.14
CA ASP A 163 8.38 -4.21 -8.78
C ASP A 163 7.50 -4.83 -9.87
N TYR A 164 6.18 -4.60 -9.84
CA TYR A 164 5.24 -5.17 -10.81
C TYR A 164 5.05 -4.30 -12.07
N GLY A 165 5.85 -3.25 -12.22
CA GLY A 165 5.94 -2.47 -13.46
C GLY A 165 4.67 -1.72 -13.84
N ALA A 166 3.70 -1.57 -12.94
CA ALA A 166 2.55 -0.68 -13.16
C ALA A 166 3.09 0.75 -13.27
N PRO A 167 3.06 1.37 -14.47
CA PRO A 167 3.64 2.69 -14.65
C PRO A 167 2.87 3.70 -13.79
N GLY A 168 3.58 4.62 -13.14
CA GLY A 168 2.96 5.74 -12.41
C GLY A 168 2.18 6.72 -13.31
N SER A 169 2.04 6.42 -14.61
CA SER A 169 1.17 7.14 -15.54
C SER A 169 -0.25 6.57 -15.48
N GLY A 170 -1.14 7.34 -14.87
CA GLY A 170 -2.54 7.00 -14.63
C GLY A 170 -3.03 7.74 -13.40
N PRO A 171 -4.25 7.55 -12.92
CA PRO A 171 -4.81 8.43 -11.87
C PRO A 171 -4.30 8.08 -10.44
N VAL A 172 -3.11 7.49 -10.30
CA VAL A 172 -2.45 7.14 -9.03
C VAL A 172 -1.02 7.69 -9.02
N GLN A 173 -0.87 8.95 -9.48
CA GLN A 173 0.41 9.68 -9.52
C GLN A 173 0.98 9.99 -8.12
N ASP A 174 0.16 9.83 -7.07
CA ASP A 174 0.51 10.20 -5.70
C ASP A 174 1.10 9.02 -4.88
N SER A 175 1.66 7.99 -5.53
CA SER A 175 2.25 6.86 -4.78
C SER A 175 3.69 7.15 -4.34
N ASP A 176 3.92 7.14 -3.04
CA ASP A 176 5.22 7.29 -2.40
C ASP A 176 5.84 5.91 -2.11
N ASN A 177 6.38 5.25 -3.13
CA ASN A 177 6.98 3.91 -2.95
C ASN A 177 8.43 3.97 -2.48
N SER A 178 9.02 5.16 -2.42
CA SER A 178 10.33 5.40 -1.82
C SER A 178 10.29 6.68 -1.00
N THR A 179 10.77 6.63 0.24
CA THR A 179 10.91 7.83 1.09
C THR A 179 12.18 8.62 0.81
N GLY A 180 13.12 8.01 0.09
CA GLY A 180 14.49 8.52 -0.05
C GLY A 180 15.29 8.36 1.26
N TRP A 181 16.34 9.17 1.38
CA TRP A 181 17.06 9.33 2.63
C TRP A 181 16.19 10.11 3.63
N MET A 182 16.17 9.65 4.88
CA MET A 182 15.52 10.31 6.01
C MET A 182 16.57 10.70 7.05
N ALA A 183 16.60 11.98 7.41
CA ALA A 183 17.49 12.51 8.44
C ALA A 183 17.15 11.92 9.83
N PRO A 184 18.09 11.96 10.79
CA PRO A 184 17.82 11.59 12.18
C PRO A 184 16.61 12.35 12.75
N GLY A 185 15.63 11.62 13.29
CA GLY A 185 14.41 12.19 13.86
C GLY A 185 13.35 12.64 12.84
N GLU A 186 13.64 12.60 11.54
CA GLU A 186 12.71 13.04 10.50
C GLU A 186 11.45 12.16 10.48
N THR A 187 10.30 12.80 10.24
CA THR A 187 9.00 12.14 10.08
C THR A 187 8.42 12.50 8.72
N LYS A 188 7.94 11.50 7.97
CA LYS A 188 7.26 11.66 6.68
C LYS A 188 5.91 10.95 6.70
N ILE A 189 4.96 11.49 5.94
CA ILE A 189 3.70 10.82 5.63
C ILE A 189 3.82 10.30 4.20
N LEU A 190 3.49 9.03 3.98
CA LEU A 190 3.61 8.35 2.70
C LEU A 190 2.26 7.80 2.30
N LYS A 191 1.93 7.94 1.02
CA LYS A 191 0.76 7.32 0.42
C LYS A 191 1.19 6.14 -0.43
N VAL A 192 0.94 4.92 0.04
CA VAL A 192 1.31 3.71 -0.70
C VAL A 192 0.08 3.15 -1.38
N ASN A 193 0.12 3.00 -2.69
CA ASN A 193 -1.01 2.51 -3.45
C ASN A 193 -0.81 1.07 -3.94
N PHE A 194 -1.86 0.29 -3.83
CA PHE A 194 -1.91 -1.10 -4.25
C PHE A 194 -3.07 -1.30 -5.21
N SER A 195 -2.90 -2.16 -6.20
CA SER A 195 -4.04 -2.77 -6.87
C SER A 195 -4.41 -4.08 -6.19
N VAL A 196 -5.71 -4.29 -6.01
CA VAL A 196 -6.28 -5.40 -5.27
C VAL A 196 -7.36 -6.11 -6.08
N ILE A 197 -7.60 -7.36 -5.71
CA ILE A 197 -8.71 -8.18 -6.21
C ILE A 197 -9.98 -7.76 -5.47
N ASP A 198 -11.08 -7.50 -6.19
CA ASP A 198 -12.34 -7.13 -5.56
C ASP A 198 -12.93 -8.27 -4.72
N GLY A 199 -13.73 -7.93 -3.71
CA GLY A 199 -14.42 -8.87 -2.85
C GLY A 199 -13.54 -9.53 -1.76
N LEU A 200 -12.24 -9.28 -1.75
CA LEU A 200 -11.36 -9.71 -0.66
C LEU A 200 -11.18 -8.61 0.40
N PRO A 201 -11.35 -8.90 1.70
CA PRO A 201 -11.14 -7.89 2.72
C PRO A 201 -9.65 -7.69 3.01
N LEU A 202 -9.22 -6.44 3.24
CA LEU A 202 -7.89 -6.16 3.76
C LEU A 202 -7.70 -6.83 5.12
N HIS A 203 -6.51 -7.38 5.34
CA HIS A 203 -6.18 -8.13 6.53
C HIS A 203 -4.96 -7.58 7.26
N ALA A 204 -3.88 -7.24 6.54
CA ALA A 204 -2.66 -6.76 7.17
C ALA A 204 -1.81 -5.88 6.25
N VAL A 205 -1.00 -5.02 6.86
CA VAL A 205 0.11 -4.31 6.20
C VAL A 205 1.40 -4.74 6.86
N VAL A 206 2.38 -5.13 6.07
CA VAL A 206 3.66 -5.65 6.56
C VAL A 206 4.81 -4.94 5.86
N ILE A 207 5.80 -4.49 6.62
CA ILE A 207 7.12 -4.10 6.13
C ILE A 207 8.11 -5.03 6.85
N PRO A 208 8.72 -5.99 6.14
CA PRO A 208 9.57 -7.01 6.76
C PRO A 208 10.61 -6.41 7.71
N GLU A 209 10.77 -7.04 8.88
CA GLU A 209 11.72 -6.64 9.94
C GLU A 209 11.48 -5.24 10.55
N ILE A 210 10.55 -4.45 10.03
CA ILE A 210 10.28 -3.07 10.48
C ILE A 210 8.93 -2.97 11.17
N PHE A 211 7.86 -3.39 10.49
CA PHE A 211 6.50 -3.06 10.90
C PHE A 211 5.49 -4.13 10.49
N GLU A 212 4.49 -4.32 11.32
CA GLU A 212 3.30 -5.11 11.00
C GLU A 212 2.07 -4.47 11.62
N SER A 213 0.96 -4.50 10.88
CA SER A 213 -0.35 -4.16 11.39
C SER A 213 -1.42 -5.12 10.90
N ILE A 214 -2.36 -5.45 11.78
CA ILE A 214 -3.61 -6.13 11.44
C ILE A 214 -4.69 -5.08 11.26
N LEU A 215 -5.45 -5.21 10.17
CA LEU A 215 -6.53 -4.31 9.79
C LEU A 215 -7.89 -4.98 10.00
N GLU A 216 -8.88 -4.18 10.37
CA GLU A 216 -10.29 -4.58 10.36
C GLU A 216 -11.15 -3.52 9.66
N ILE A 217 -12.33 -3.94 9.20
CA ILE A 217 -13.31 -3.01 8.61
C ILE A 217 -13.79 -2.03 9.69
N ASN A 218 -13.75 -0.75 9.36
CA ASN A 218 -14.29 0.30 10.20
C ASN A 218 -15.82 0.40 10.04
N HIS A 219 -16.55 -0.37 10.85
CA HIS A 219 -18.02 -0.42 10.77
C HIS A 219 -18.74 0.89 11.15
N SER A 220 -18.05 1.90 11.72
CA SER A 220 -18.68 3.18 12.07
C SER A 220 -18.92 4.12 10.88
N GLU A 221 -18.36 3.82 9.70
CA GLU A 221 -18.44 4.67 8.50
C GLU A 221 -19.21 4.03 7.34
N VAL A 222 -19.73 2.81 7.52
CA VAL A 222 -20.59 2.11 6.55
C VAL A 222 -22.04 2.57 6.76
N LYS A 223 -22.42 3.68 6.13
CA LYS A 223 -23.80 4.18 5.98
C LYS A 223 -24.14 4.42 4.52
#